data_AF-A0AAE9IWE5-F1
#
_entry.id   AF-A0AAE9IWE5-F1
#
_cell.length_a   1.000
_cell.length_b   1.000
_cell.length_c   1.000
_cell.angle_alpha   90.00
_cell.angle_beta   90.00
_cell.angle_gamma   90.00
#
_symmetry.space_group_name_H-M   'P 1'
#
loop_
_entity.id
_entity.type
_entity.pdbx_description
1 polymer ?
#
loop_
_entity_poly.entity_id
_entity_poly.type
_entity_poly.pdbx_seq_one_letter_code
_entity_poly.pdbx_strand_id
1 'polypeptide(L)'
;MSDDKEKKFVYKHVFENMRNVWYDDILQGPKEKHFGVSWQLNLSKDYYDGIAYFYCESLQTGNWSINTTCDIFVNGKPFSTGQNFKSPLNRWDLFKNDIQKYGIDDSATIEVRVKINEMTGLFHDFDDYFAKESSDVVLTVGDHKFHVYKNYLSFHSTYFKTLFSGNYAESEKSIIKLKDIDPKEFYTFLGIIYGFLVVEESNVEHLLKLADFFDAKIVTERCEQFLMKISINDFLDKFQLSLKYKLDNLKKKCLSEMNKNTDFARLAPGNCNEYSAEIWKELYLKALNLSKIDKMSFAGEKKFVLKEVFKNIKNAGLTSSGDIKEPFGIPWKLHVLYGNTLYLECLHSEKLNSWFVEVDIELRLGNEKDVKLKEKTIKFASSNLTKVVFEMEKNDLDKYLIDGNLIVALVVKINESMGIRYREHLDFGKNKLSDVILIAGDRKFYKKCLSELKTTAEIRELVPENAHDFGPDVWKELFLKATSPQ
;
A
#
# COMPACT_ATOMS: atom_id res chain seq x y z
N MET A 1 -17.11 41.95 16.52
CA MET A 1 -17.18 42.05 17.99
C MET A 1 -18.07 40.90 18.44
N SER A 2 -17.50 39.74 18.77
CA SER A 2 -18.28 38.66 19.39
C SER A 2 -18.22 38.87 20.89
N ASP A 3 -19.39 38.88 21.53
CA ASP A 3 -19.52 38.82 22.98
C ASP A 3 -18.77 37.60 23.52
N ASP A 4 -17.61 37.83 24.12
CA ASP A 4 -16.87 36.83 24.86
C ASP A 4 -17.58 36.65 26.22
N LYS A 5 -18.78 36.06 26.18
CA LYS A 5 -19.52 35.70 27.40
C LYS A 5 -18.65 34.71 28.18
N GLU A 6 -18.28 35.09 29.41
CA GLU A 6 -17.51 34.21 30.29
C GLU A 6 -18.17 32.82 30.39
N LYS A 7 -17.41 31.77 30.06
CA LYS A 7 -17.85 30.38 30.15
C LYS A 7 -17.93 29.94 31.62
N LYS A 8 -19.08 30.16 32.24
CA LYS A 8 -19.34 29.85 33.66
C LYS A 8 -20.58 29.00 33.82
N PHE A 9 -20.56 28.09 34.79
CA PHE A 9 -21.73 27.32 35.20
C PHE A 9 -21.65 26.92 36.69
N VAL A 10 -22.77 26.46 37.24
CA VAL A 10 -22.87 25.96 38.61
C VAL A 10 -23.41 24.54 38.55
N TYR A 11 -22.64 23.60 39.10
CA TYR A 11 -23.09 22.23 39.35
C TYR A 11 -23.42 22.10 40.83
N LYS A 12 -24.59 21.58 41.17
CA LYS A 12 -25.03 21.45 42.56
C LYS A 12 -25.74 20.13 42.79
N HIS A 13 -25.29 19.39 43.80
CA HIS A 13 -25.90 18.11 44.14
C HIS A 13 -25.97 17.90 45.65
N VAL A 14 -27.03 17.22 46.10
CA VAL A 14 -27.24 16.81 47.49
C VAL A 14 -27.01 15.32 47.56
N PHE A 15 -25.97 14.91 48.29
CA PHE A 15 -25.72 13.53 48.63
C PHE A 15 -26.45 13.21 49.93
N GLU A 16 -27.31 12.19 49.93
CA GLU A 16 -28.08 11.73 51.09
C GLU A 16 -27.58 10.35 51.57
N ASN A 17 -27.97 9.94 52.78
CA ASN A 17 -27.66 8.65 53.38
C ASN A 17 -26.15 8.36 53.54
N MET A 18 -25.33 9.41 53.72
CA MET A 18 -23.87 9.29 53.80
C MET A 18 -23.37 8.42 54.97
N ARG A 19 -24.19 8.25 56.02
CA ARG A 19 -23.84 7.38 57.15
C ARG A 19 -23.85 5.90 56.79
N ASN A 20 -24.68 5.49 55.83
CA ASN A 20 -24.89 4.10 55.43
C ASN A 20 -24.04 3.66 54.22
N VAL A 21 -23.24 4.57 53.66
CA VAL A 21 -22.28 4.30 52.59
C VAL A 21 -21.15 3.44 53.14
N TRP A 22 -20.91 2.28 52.52
CA TRP A 22 -19.84 1.37 52.91
C TRP A 22 -18.47 1.90 52.47
N TYR A 23 -17.42 1.31 53.01
CA TYR A 23 -16.05 1.59 52.59
C TYR A 23 -15.88 1.28 51.08
N ASP A 24 -15.23 2.16 50.32
CA ASP A 24 -15.06 2.12 48.86
C ASP A 24 -16.35 2.31 48.01
N ASP A 25 -17.50 2.57 48.62
CA ASP A 25 -18.70 2.91 47.86
C ASP A 25 -18.61 4.34 47.27
N ILE A 26 -19.06 4.48 46.02
CA ILE A 26 -19.10 5.75 45.30
C ILE A 26 -20.55 6.22 45.16
N LEU A 27 -20.90 7.30 45.83
CA LEU A 27 -22.12 8.03 45.56
C LEU A 27 -21.92 8.88 44.30
N GLN A 28 -22.76 8.69 43.30
CA GLN A 28 -22.67 9.37 42.02
C GLN A 28 -23.75 10.45 41.90
N GLY A 29 -23.32 11.69 41.61
CA GLY A 29 -24.24 12.75 41.20
C GLY A 29 -24.70 12.56 39.75
N PRO A 30 -25.72 13.30 39.30
CA PRO A 30 -26.20 13.24 37.92
C PRO A 30 -25.15 13.76 36.93
N LYS A 31 -25.11 13.19 35.72
CA LYS A 31 -24.32 13.77 34.62
C LYS A 31 -25.03 15.01 34.08
N GLU A 32 -24.32 16.15 34.04
CA GLU A 32 -24.81 17.40 33.44
C GLU A 32 -23.96 17.82 32.25
N LYS A 33 -24.59 18.18 31.13
CA LYS A 33 -23.87 18.72 29.96
C LYS A 33 -23.67 20.23 30.09
N HIS A 34 -22.43 20.67 30.10
CA HIS A 34 -22.05 22.09 30.05
C HIS A 34 -20.94 22.30 29.01
N PHE A 35 -21.15 23.23 28.08
CA PHE A 35 -20.21 23.56 27.01
C PHE A 35 -19.75 22.35 26.18
N GLY A 36 -20.68 21.44 25.87
CA GLY A 36 -20.42 20.24 25.06
C GLY A 36 -19.69 19.11 25.79
N VAL A 37 -19.48 19.22 27.10
CA VAL A 37 -18.77 18.22 27.92
C VAL A 37 -19.70 17.71 29.03
N SER A 38 -19.65 16.42 29.33
CA SER A 38 -20.40 15.82 30.43
C SER A 38 -19.63 15.99 31.73
N TRP A 39 -20.22 16.64 32.73
CA TRP A 39 -19.64 16.86 34.05
C TRP A 39 -20.35 15.99 35.08
N GLN A 40 -19.61 15.47 36.04
CA GLN A 40 -20.17 14.66 37.11
C GLN A 40 -19.41 14.87 38.42
N LEU A 41 -20.16 15.01 39.51
CA LEU A 41 -19.62 15.04 40.86
C LEU A 41 -19.91 13.72 41.55
N ASN A 42 -18.87 13.06 42.05
CA ASN A 42 -18.96 11.83 42.82
C ASN A 42 -18.34 12.02 44.20
N LEU A 43 -18.78 11.22 45.16
CA LEU A 43 -18.27 11.19 46.52
C LEU A 43 -17.94 9.74 46.89
N SER A 44 -16.67 9.47 47.23
CA SER A 44 -16.23 8.19 47.82
C SER A 44 -16.01 8.35 49.30
N LYS A 45 -16.17 7.27 50.06
CA LYS A 45 -15.84 7.21 51.49
C LYS A 45 -14.62 6.32 51.72
N ASP A 46 -13.46 6.97 51.90
CA ASP A 46 -12.18 6.31 52.20
C ASP A 46 -11.86 6.32 53.71
N TYR A 47 -10.73 5.71 54.11
CA TYR A 47 -10.23 5.62 55.50
C TYR A 47 -10.15 6.97 56.24
N TYR A 48 -10.12 8.09 55.51
CA TYR A 48 -9.94 9.46 56.02
C TYR A 48 -11.21 10.33 55.96
N ASP A 49 -12.39 9.71 55.89
CA ASP A 49 -13.71 10.33 56.00
C ASP A 49 -14.28 11.04 54.75
N GLY A 50 -13.75 10.74 53.55
CA GLY A 50 -14.42 10.99 52.27
C GLY A 50 -13.63 11.82 51.24
N ILE A 51 -13.78 11.50 49.95
CA ILE A 51 -13.14 12.20 48.84
C ILE A 51 -14.20 12.58 47.80
N ALA A 52 -14.26 13.87 47.45
CA ALA A 52 -15.10 14.35 46.36
C ALA A 52 -14.29 14.41 45.06
N TYR A 53 -14.84 13.84 43.99
CA TYR A 53 -14.25 13.91 42.65
C TYR A 53 -15.20 14.66 41.74
N PHE A 54 -14.70 15.69 41.09
CA PHE A 54 -15.41 16.36 40.02
C PHE A 54 -14.61 16.19 38.75
N TYR A 55 -15.19 15.46 37.83
CA TYR A 55 -14.54 15.15 36.58
C TYR A 55 -15.48 15.50 35.44
N CYS A 56 -14.87 15.58 34.27
CA CYS A 56 -15.65 15.65 33.07
C CYS A 56 -15.16 14.65 32.05
N GLU A 57 -16.12 14.17 31.28
CA GLU A 57 -15.97 13.14 30.28
C GLU A 57 -16.27 13.78 28.93
N SER A 58 -15.31 13.66 28.03
CA SER A 58 -15.49 13.99 26.62
C SER A 58 -15.50 12.68 25.83
N LEU A 59 -16.37 12.60 24.83
CA LEU A 59 -16.38 11.48 23.88
C LEU A 59 -15.18 11.52 22.92
N GLN A 60 -14.39 12.60 22.96
CA GLN A 60 -13.25 12.83 22.09
C GLN A 60 -12.08 11.91 22.44
N THR A 61 -11.52 11.30 21.42
CA THR A 61 -10.26 10.56 21.47
C THR A 61 -9.10 11.51 21.18
N GLY A 62 -8.06 11.51 22.03
CA GLY A 62 -6.87 12.36 21.86
C GLY A 62 -6.55 13.20 23.11
N ASN A 63 -5.54 14.06 22.98
CA ASN A 63 -5.12 14.97 24.05
C ASN A 63 -6.03 16.21 24.10
N TRP A 64 -7.04 16.17 24.94
CA TRP A 64 -7.88 17.33 25.25
C TRP A 64 -7.65 17.79 26.70
N SER A 65 -7.89 19.06 26.97
CA SER A 65 -7.89 19.56 28.33
C SER A 65 -8.81 20.76 28.52
N ILE A 66 -9.38 20.86 29.72
CA ILE A 66 -10.13 22.02 30.16
C ILE A 66 -9.40 22.59 31.35
N ASN A 67 -8.94 23.83 31.21
CA ASN A 67 -8.42 24.61 32.31
C ASN A 67 -9.59 25.36 32.95
N THR A 68 -9.87 25.07 34.21
CA THR A 68 -10.97 25.70 34.95
C THR A 68 -10.47 26.33 36.24
N THR A 69 -11.08 27.44 36.64
CA THR A 69 -11.06 27.90 38.03
C THR A 69 -12.37 27.48 38.69
N CYS A 70 -12.29 26.82 39.85
CA CYS A 70 -13.46 26.37 40.58
C CYS A 70 -13.53 26.97 41.99
N ASP A 71 -14.75 27.33 42.40
CA ASP A 71 -15.11 27.61 43.78
C ASP A 71 -16.05 26.52 44.28
N ILE A 72 -15.73 25.93 45.43
CA ILE A 72 -16.42 24.80 46.03
C ILE A 72 -17.07 25.28 47.32
N PHE A 73 -18.34 24.96 47.46
CA PHE A 73 -19.12 25.21 48.66
C PHE A 73 -19.69 23.91 49.17
N VAL A 74 -19.59 23.70 50.48
CA VAL A 74 -20.21 22.57 51.18
C VAL A 74 -21.23 23.13 52.16
N ASN A 75 -22.48 22.71 52.00
CA ASN A 75 -23.64 23.23 52.74
C ASN A 75 -23.69 24.77 52.74
N GLY A 76 -23.38 25.38 51.59
CA GLY A 76 -23.38 26.83 51.40
C GLY A 76 -22.17 27.59 51.96
N LYS A 77 -21.26 26.92 52.68
CA LYS A 77 -20.03 27.54 53.19
C LYS A 77 -18.88 27.30 52.21
N PRO A 78 -18.01 28.30 51.96
CA PRO A 78 -16.87 28.15 51.07
C PRO A 78 -15.88 27.13 51.63
N PHE A 79 -15.65 26.06 50.86
CA PHE A 79 -14.69 25.02 51.16
C PHE A 79 -13.33 25.36 50.57
N SER A 80 -13.30 25.68 49.27
CA SER A 80 -12.09 26.08 48.57
C SER A 80 -12.45 26.97 47.39
N THR A 81 -11.72 28.07 47.19
CA THR A 81 -12.01 29.07 46.16
C THR A 81 -10.81 29.34 45.27
N GLY A 82 -11.03 29.66 44.01
CA GLY A 82 -9.98 30.06 43.07
C GLY A 82 -9.06 28.92 42.64
N GLN A 83 -9.46 27.67 42.83
CA GLN A 83 -8.60 26.53 42.52
C GLN A 83 -8.55 26.29 41.01
N ASN A 84 -7.33 26.19 40.47
CA ASN A 84 -7.13 25.89 39.06
C ASN A 84 -6.98 24.41 38.83
N PHE A 85 -7.67 23.93 37.80
CA PHE A 85 -7.79 22.52 37.50
C PHE A 85 -7.61 22.26 36.02
N LYS A 86 -7.01 21.11 35.71
CA LYS A 86 -6.88 20.62 34.34
C LYS A 86 -7.51 19.23 34.25
N SER A 87 -8.63 19.16 33.55
CA SER A 87 -9.40 17.96 33.21
C SER A 87 -8.54 16.84 32.57
N PRO A 88 -8.88 15.52 32.65
CA PRO A 88 -10.21 14.90 32.89
C PRO A 88 -10.72 14.81 34.33
N LEU A 89 -9.86 14.75 35.36
CA LEU A 89 -10.30 14.44 36.72
C LEU A 89 -9.74 15.43 37.74
N ASN A 90 -10.63 16.04 38.53
CA ASN A 90 -10.26 16.82 39.72
C ASN A 90 -10.71 16.09 40.99
N ARG A 91 -9.84 16.12 41.99
CA ARG A 91 -10.01 15.41 43.27
C ARG A 91 -9.85 16.39 44.42
N TRP A 92 -10.76 16.33 45.39
CA TRP A 92 -10.70 17.09 46.64
C TRP A 92 -10.91 16.19 47.84
N ASP A 93 -9.95 16.22 48.75
CA ASP A 93 -10.03 15.46 50.00
C ASP A 93 -10.88 16.26 51.00
N LEU A 94 -11.98 15.67 51.46
CA LEU A 94 -12.84 16.22 52.51
C LEU A 94 -12.42 15.56 53.84
N PHE A 95 -11.57 16.23 54.62
CA PHE A 95 -11.00 15.63 55.83
C PHE A 95 -12.01 15.58 57.00
N LYS A 96 -11.79 14.66 57.95
CA LYS A 96 -12.60 14.52 59.18
C LYS A 96 -12.91 15.84 59.92
N ASN A 97 -11.93 16.73 59.99
CA ASN A 97 -12.06 18.02 60.69
C ASN A 97 -13.00 18.99 59.95
N ASP A 98 -13.22 18.78 58.65
CA ASP A 98 -14.11 19.59 57.84
C ASP A 98 -15.59 19.19 58.03
N ILE A 99 -15.88 17.93 58.38
CA ILE A 99 -17.26 17.44 58.58
C ILE A 99 -18.06 18.32 59.55
N GLN A 100 -17.52 18.56 60.76
CA GLN A 100 -18.19 19.42 61.75
C GLN A 100 -18.23 20.89 61.31
N LYS A 101 -17.14 21.39 60.71
CA LYS A 101 -17.01 22.77 60.25
C LYS A 101 -18.05 23.13 59.19
N TYR A 102 -18.31 22.20 58.27
CA TYR A 102 -19.25 22.38 57.16
C TYR A 102 -20.65 21.83 57.48
N GLY A 103 -20.86 21.27 58.68
CA GLY A 103 -22.16 20.75 59.10
C GLY A 103 -22.62 19.57 58.25
N ILE A 104 -21.67 18.72 57.83
CA ILE A 104 -21.95 17.48 57.10
C ILE A 104 -22.47 16.46 58.11
N ASP A 105 -23.65 15.89 57.84
CA ASP A 105 -24.28 14.93 58.73
C ASP A 105 -24.61 13.60 58.05
N ASP A 106 -25.89 13.29 57.81
CA ASP A 106 -26.32 12.23 56.91
C ASP A 106 -26.48 12.73 55.47
N SER A 107 -26.42 14.05 55.26
CA SER A 107 -26.46 14.69 53.95
C SER A 107 -25.36 15.74 53.77
N ALA A 108 -24.94 15.94 52.53
CA ALA A 108 -24.05 17.02 52.13
C ALA A 108 -24.50 17.62 50.80
N THR A 109 -24.73 18.93 50.79
CA THR A 109 -24.90 19.70 49.56
C THR A 109 -23.52 20.19 49.11
N ILE A 110 -23.08 19.74 47.94
CA ILE A 110 -21.86 20.21 47.31
C ILE A 110 -22.24 21.06 46.09
N GLU A 111 -21.76 22.29 46.06
CA GLU A 111 -21.91 23.22 44.96
C GLU A 111 -20.53 23.57 44.40
N VAL A 112 -20.34 23.33 43.11
CA VAL A 112 -19.12 23.66 42.38
C VAL A 112 -19.46 24.74 41.36
N ARG A 113 -18.88 25.92 41.54
CA ARG A 113 -18.95 27.02 40.58
C ARG A 113 -17.74 26.94 39.69
N VAL A 114 -17.96 26.74 38.40
CA VAL A 114 -16.90 26.49 37.43
C VAL A 114 -16.78 27.68 36.50
N LYS A 115 -15.59 28.24 36.40
CA LYS A 115 -15.18 29.16 35.34
C LYS A 115 -14.22 28.43 34.42
N ILE A 116 -14.59 28.26 33.16
CA ILE A 116 -13.70 27.70 32.14
C ILE A 116 -12.79 28.83 31.66
N ASN A 117 -11.49 28.67 31.91
CA ASN A 117 -10.45 29.61 31.49
C ASN A 117 -10.00 29.32 30.06
N GLU A 118 -9.84 28.04 29.74
CA GLU A 118 -9.34 27.58 28.44
C GLU A 118 -9.89 26.19 28.14
N MET A 119 -10.20 25.94 26.88
CA MET A 119 -10.52 24.60 26.37
C MET A 119 -9.60 24.34 25.19
N THR A 120 -8.82 23.27 25.26
CA THR A 120 -7.94 22.82 24.18
C THR A 120 -8.31 21.41 23.78
N GLY A 121 -8.30 21.14 22.47
CA GLY A 121 -8.69 19.82 21.94
C GLY A 121 -10.17 19.49 22.06
N LEU A 122 -11.02 20.42 22.51
CA LEU A 122 -12.48 20.25 22.59
C LEU A 122 -13.14 21.01 21.44
N PHE A 123 -13.71 20.26 20.49
CA PHE A 123 -14.25 20.79 19.25
C PHE A 123 -15.77 20.68 19.14
N HIS A 124 -16.31 21.38 18.13
CA HIS A 124 -17.71 21.59 17.75
C HIS A 124 -18.67 20.49 18.24
N ASP A 125 -19.64 20.88 19.07
CA ASP A 125 -20.70 20.00 19.55
C ASP A 125 -21.82 19.98 18.50
N PHE A 126 -21.95 18.85 17.79
CA PHE A 126 -23.04 18.63 16.84
C PHE A 126 -24.41 18.46 17.53
N ASP A 127 -24.53 18.66 18.84
CA ASP A 127 -25.80 18.61 19.57
C ASP A 127 -26.03 19.87 20.44
N ASP A 128 -25.26 20.94 20.23
CA ASP A 128 -25.48 22.21 20.93
C ASP A 128 -26.69 23.00 20.38
N TYR A 129 -27.01 24.09 21.07
CA TYR A 129 -28.14 24.95 20.71
C TYR A 129 -28.01 25.55 19.29
N PHE A 130 -26.81 25.99 18.92
CA PHE A 130 -26.58 26.60 17.61
C PHE A 130 -26.65 25.57 16.49
N ALA A 131 -26.08 24.38 16.70
CA ALA A 131 -26.18 23.27 15.76
C ALA A 131 -27.65 22.87 15.55
N LYS A 132 -28.44 22.82 16.62
CA LYS A 132 -29.89 22.56 16.57
C LYS A 132 -30.67 23.57 15.74
N GLU A 133 -30.42 24.87 15.94
CA GLU A 133 -31.12 25.93 15.21
C GLU A 133 -30.76 26.02 13.73
N SER A 134 -29.53 25.62 13.39
CA SER A 134 -28.98 25.83 12.04
C SER A 134 -28.96 24.57 11.17
N SER A 135 -29.01 23.37 11.76
CA SER A 135 -29.04 22.10 11.00
C SER A 135 -30.35 21.87 10.25
N ASP A 136 -30.26 21.20 9.11
CA ASP A 136 -31.41 20.77 8.29
C ASP A 136 -31.66 19.24 8.37
N VAL A 137 -30.81 18.51 9.11
CA VAL A 137 -30.95 17.08 9.37
C VAL A 137 -30.24 16.66 10.67
N VAL A 138 -30.79 15.64 11.33
CA VAL A 138 -30.17 14.96 12.46
C VAL A 138 -29.79 13.54 12.07
N LEU A 139 -28.50 13.21 12.16
CA LEU A 139 -28.01 11.84 12.03
C LEU A 139 -27.92 11.22 13.43
N THR A 140 -28.50 10.03 13.60
CA THR A 140 -28.42 9.27 14.85
C THR A 140 -27.49 8.08 14.67
N VAL A 141 -26.45 8.02 15.51
CA VAL A 141 -25.45 6.93 15.52
C VAL A 141 -25.38 6.39 16.94
N GLY A 142 -25.79 5.13 17.13
CA GLY A 142 -26.09 4.60 18.46
C GLY A 142 -27.14 5.50 19.16
N ASP A 143 -26.78 5.98 20.35
CA ASP A 143 -27.62 6.89 21.15
C ASP A 143 -27.24 8.38 20.98
N HIS A 144 -26.34 8.70 20.05
CA HIS A 144 -25.84 10.07 19.83
C HIS A 144 -26.54 10.73 18.66
N LYS A 145 -26.79 12.04 18.80
CA LYS A 145 -27.38 12.90 17.77
C LYS A 145 -26.31 13.82 17.18
N PHE A 146 -26.31 13.93 15.87
CA PHE A 146 -25.43 14.81 15.11
C PHE A 146 -26.28 15.70 14.21
N HIS A 147 -26.44 16.96 14.63
CA HIS A 147 -27.06 18.04 13.88
C HIS A 147 -26.07 18.55 12.82
N VAL A 148 -26.41 18.33 11.55
CA VAL A 148 -25.50 18.56 10.41
C VAL A 148 -26.24 19.22 9.24
N TYR A 149 -25.51 19.60 8.20
CA TYR A 149 -26.05 20.23 7.00
C TYR A 149 -26.05 19.24 5.83
N LYS A 150 -27.23 18.92 5.28
CA LYS A 150 -27.41 18.00 4.14
C LYS A 150 -26.52 18.41 2.98
N ASN A 151 -26.55 19.69 2.62
CA ASN A 151 -25.77 20.19 1.48
C ASN A 151 -24.26 20.08 1.68
N TYR A 152 -23.77 20.38 2.90
CA TYR A 152 -22.34 20.33 3.18
C TYR A 152 -21.80 18.89 3.19
N LEU A 153 -22.53 17.97 3.85
CA LEU A 153 -22.18 16.56 3.81
C LEU A 153 -22.29 15.97 2.40
N SER A 154 -23.32 16.34 1.63
CA SER A 154 -23.47 15.91 0.24
C SER A 154 -22.35 16.39 -0.67
N PHE A 155 -21.78 17.57 -0.39
CA PHE A 155 -20.66 18.09 -1.13
C PHE A 155 -19.39 17.25 -0.91
N HIS A 156 -19.22 16.74 0.31
CA HIS A 156 -18.02 15.98 0.71
C HIS A 156 -18.18 14.46 0.63
N SER A 157 -19.38 13.93 0.43
CA SER A 157 -19.68 12.49 0.39
C SER A 157 -20.80 12.18 -0.60
N THR A 158 -20.52 11.29 -1.55
CA THR A 158 -21.53 10.87 -2.54
C THR A 158 -22.59 9.97 -1.91
N TYR A 159 -22.23 9.21 -0.87
CA TYR A 159 -23.17 8.45 -0.05
C TYR A 159 -24.23 9.37 0.54
N PHE A 160 -23.82 10.44 1.24
CA PHE A 160 -24.75 11.38 1.85
C PHE A 160 -25.54 12.17 0.81
N LYS A 161 -24.92 12.52 -0.32
CA LYS A 161 -25.65 13.10 -1.47
C LYS A 161 -26.77 12.19 -1.94
N THR A 162 -26.53 10.88 -2.03
CA THR A 162 -27.51 9.89 -2.46
C THR A 162 -28.58 9.67 -1.39
N LEU A 163 -28.18 9.65 -0.12
CA LEU A 163 -29.09 9.49 1.02
C LEU A 163 -30.06 10.67 1.14
N PHE A 164 -29.60 11.89 0.93
CA PHE A 164 -30.41 13.11 1.11
C PHE A 164 -31.20 13.53 -0.12
N SER A 165 -30.73 13.19 -1.32
CA SER A 165 -31.36 13.61 -2.59
C SER A 165 -32.02 12.47 -3.37
N GLY A 166 -31.95 11.23 -2.88
CA GLY A 166 -32.54 10.07 -3.55
C GLY A 166 -34.05 9.92 -3.31
N ASN A 167 -34.70 9.06 -4.09
CA ASN A 167 -36.10 8.67 -3.92
C ASN A 167 -36.27 7.58 -2.84
N TYR A 168 -35.59 7.75 -1.70
CA TYR A 168 -35.65 6.82 -0.57
C TYR A 168 -36.52 7.42 0.53
N ALA A 169 -37.15 6.58 1.35
CA ALA A 169 -37.95 7.05 2.49
C ALA A 169 -37.12 7.89 3.47
N GLU A 170 -35.80 7.75 3.47
CA GLU A 170 -34.84 8.49 4.28
C GLU A 170 -34.69 9.95 3.87
N SER A 171 -34.83 10.31 2.59
CA SER A 171 -34.55 11.66 2.10
C SER A 171 -35.55 12.70 2.65
N GLU A 172 -36.78 12.27 2.90
CA GLU A 172 -37.86 13.07 3.49
C GLU A 172 -37.79 13.16 5.03
N LYS A 173 -36.94 12.35 5.69
CA LYS A 173 -36.83 12.36 7.15
C LYS A 173 -35.93 13.51 7.62
N SER A 174 -36.35 14.13 8.74
CA SER A 174 -35.52 15.09 9.49
C SER A 174 -34.54 14.40 10.44
N ILE A 175 -34.79 13.11 10.78
CA ILE A 175 -33.95 12.28 11.63
C ILE A 175 -33.65 10.97 10.90
N ILE A 176 -32.37 10.68 10.67
CA ILE A 176 -31.93 9.47 9.95
C ILE A 176 -31.01 8.66 10.86
N LYS A 177 -31.24 7.35 10.94
CA LYS A 177 -30.43 6.44 11.76
C LYS A 177 -29.37 5.75 10.92
N LEU A 178 -28.10 5.93 11.30
CA LEU A 178 -26.98 5.18 10.75
C LEU A 178 -26.68 3.99 11.68
N LYS A 179 -26.56 2.80 11.09
CA LYS A 179 -26.31 1.55 11.81
C LYS A 179 -24.84 1.14 11.66
N ASP A 180 -24.36 0.31 12.58
CA ASP A 180 -23.06 -0.36 12.51
C ASP A 180 -21.84 0.58 12.43
N ILE A 181 -21.97 1.77 13.03
CA ILE A 181 -20.92 2.78 13.12
C ILE A 181 -20.74 3.18 14.59
N ASP A 182 -19.48 3.29 15.03
CA ASP A 182 -19.16 3.79 16.35
C ASP A 182 -19.39 5.31 16.41
N PRO A 183 -20.10 5.84 17.43
CA PRO A 183 -20.37 7.28 17.53
C PRO A 183 -19.11 8.15 17.62
N LYS A 184 -18.02 7.66 18.23
CA LYS A 184 -16.77 8.42 18.36
C LYS A 184 -16.00 8.44 17.04
N GLU A 185 -15.97 7.32 16.32
CA GLU A 185 -15.41 7.27 14.96
C GLU A 185 -16.19 8.22 14.02
N PHE A 186 -17.53 8.25 14.11
CA PHE A 186 -18.36 9.14 13.31
C PHE A 186 -18.14 10.63 13.63
N TYR A 187 -18.04 10.97 14.92
CA TYR A 187 -17.66 12.33 15.34
C TYR A 187 -16.33 12.75 14.73
N THR A 188 -15.33 11.87 14.77
CA THR A 188 -14.00 12.14 14.24
C THR A 188 -14.04 12.36 12.73
N PHE A 189 -14.79 11.52 12.01
CA PHE A 189 -15.05 11.67 10.57
C PHE A 189 -15.69 13.01 10.23
N LEU A 190 -16.74 13.42 10.96
CA LEU A 190 -17.37 14.72 10.76
C LEU A 190 -16.38 15.85 11.07
N GLY A 191 -15.56 15.75 12.12
CA GLY A 191 -14.56 16.76 12.41
C GLY A 191 -13.52 16.94 11.32
N ILE A 192 -13.16 15.88 10.60
CA ILE A 192 -12.34 16.00 9.39
C ILE A 192 -13.12 16.73 8.30
N ILE A 193 -14.37 16.37 8.01
CA ILE A 193 -15.19 17.02 6.97
C ILE A 193 -15.32 18.53 7.24
N TYR A 194 -15.69 18.90 8.46
CA TYR A 194 -15.90 20.29 8.88
C TYR A 194 -14.60 21.04 9.20
N GLY A 195 -13.45 20.37 9.14
CA GLY A 195 -12.13 21.00 9.22
C GLY A 195 -11.70 21.43 10.63
N PHE A 196 -12.35 20.93 11.68
CA PHE A 196 -11.97 21.25 13.06
C PHE A 196 -11.17 20.13 13.74
N LEU A 197 -11.07 18.94 13.14
CA LEU A 197 -10.13 17.89 13.56
C LEU A 197 -9.01 17.68 12.54
N VAL A 198 -7.94 17.08 13.02
CA VAL A 198 -6.78 16.68 12.22
C VAL A 198 -6.65 15.16 12.20
N VAL A 199 -5.99 14.65 11.16
CA VAL A 199 -5.63 13.24 11.08
C VAL A 199 -4.41 12.98 11.97
N GLU A 200 -4.47 11.90 12.75
CA GLU A 200 -3.46 11.45 13.70
C GLU A 200 -3.26 9.92 13.56
N GLU A 201 -2.19 9.38 14.16
CA GLU A 201 -1.91 7.93 14.14
C GLU A 201 -3.07 7.11 14.72
N SER A 202 -3.69 7.59 15.79
CA SER A 202 -4.78 6.92 16.49
C SER A 202 -6.08 6.87 15.70
N ASN A 203 -6.26 7.75 14.71
CA ASN A 203 -7.53 7.92 14.01
C ASN A 203 -7.51 7.59 12.51
N VAL A 204 -6.33 7.54 11.90
CA VAL A 204 -6.19 7.41 10.44
C VAL A 204 -6.85 6.14 9.88
N GLU A 205 -6.78 5.00 10.57
CA GLU A 205 -7.31 3.75 10.05
C GLU A 205 -8.85 3.72 10.03
N HIS A 206 -9.49 4.16 11.12
CA HIS A 206 -10.96 4.23 11.15
C HIS A 206 -11.49 5.34 10.24
N LEU A 207 -10.74 6.45 10.10
CA LEU A 207 -11.08 7.50 9.15
C LEU A 207 -11.05 6.99 7.71
N LEU A 208 -10.05 6.20 7.33
CA LEU A 208 -9.99 5.55 6.01
C LEU A 208 -11.17 4.58 5.80
N LYS A 209 -11.51 3.79 6.83
CA LYS A 209 -12.68 2.89 6.79
C LYS A 209 -13.98 3.64 6.56
N LEU A 210 -14.22 4.73 7.30
CA LEU A 210 -15.42 5.55 7.14
C LEU A 210 -15.41 6.34 5.83
N ALA A 211 -14.25 6.78 5.36
CA ALA A 211 -14.12 7.47 4.08
C ALA A 211 -14.46 6.55 2.90
N ASP A 212 -14.06 5.29 2.94
CA ASP A 212 -14.45 4.27 1.97
C ASP A 212 -15.94 3.96 2.06
N PHE A 213 -16.48 3.75 3.27
CA PHE A 213 -17.90 3.43 3.49
C PHE A 213 -18.84 4.56 3.04
N PHE A 214 -18.52 5.81 3.39
CA PHE A 214 -19.33 6.98 3.04
C PHE A 214 -18.92 7.63 1.71
N ASP A 215 -17.98 7.04 0.96
CA ASP A 215 -17.40 7.61 -0.26
C ASP A 215 -17.07 9.12 -0.10
N ALA A 216 -16.23 9.41 0.89
CA ALA A 216 -15.87 10.76 1.30
C ALA A 216 -14.43 11.10 0.92
N LYS A 217 -14.23 11.45 -0.36
CA LYS A 217 -12.90 11.66 -0.97
C LYS A 217 -12.00 12.63 -0.20
N ILE A 218 -12.56 13.71 0.37
CA ILE A 218 -11.78 14.70 1.14
C ILE A 218 -11.12 14.08 2.38
N VAL A 219 -11.78 13.11 3.02
CA VAL A 219 -11.25 12.41 4.20
C VAL A 219 -10.14 11.46 3.75
N THR A 220 -10.35 10.71 2.67
CA THR A 220 -9.33 9.85 2.04
C THR A 220 -8.07 10.64 1.68
N GLU A 221 -8.21 11.78 1.02
CA GLU A 221 -7.09 12.64 0.61
C GLU A 221 -6.30 13.18 1.82
N ARG A 222 -6.99 13.60 2.88
CA ARG A 222 -6.33 14.07 4.12
C ARG A 222 -5.59 12.93 4.83
N CYS A 223 -6.18 11.74 4.88
CA CYS A 223 -5.53 10.55 5.44
C CYS A 223 -4.28 10.17 4.64
N GLU A 224 -4.37 10.17 3.31
CA GLU A 224 -3.23 9.91 2.43
C GLU A 224 -2.10 10.92 2.65
N GLN A 225 -2.42 12.22 2.72
CA GLN A 225 -1.44 13.27 2.99
C GLN A 225 -0.75 13.10 4.34
N PHE A 226 -1.48 12.69 5.37
CA PHE A 226 -0.91 12.41 6.69
C PHE A 226 0.06 11.21 6.62
N LEU A 227 -0.37 10.09 6.04
CA LEU A 227 0.46 8.88 5.90
C LEU A 227 1.72 9.09 5.07
N MET A 228 1.65 9.98 4.07
CA MET A 228 2.81 10.41 3.30
C MET A 228 3.83 11.22 4.12
N LYS A 229 3.43 11.92 5.19
CA LYS A 229 4.34 12.79 5.97
C LYS A 229 4.99 12.09 7.14
N ILE A 230 4.25 11.21 7.81
CA ILE A 230 4.74 10.57 9.04
C ILE A 230 5.81 9.51 8.73
N SER A 231 6.75 9.28 9.64
CA SER A 231 7.79 8.23 9.47
C SER A 231 7.61 7.03 10.40
N ILE A 232 6.65 7.10 11.33
CA ILE A 232 6.59 6.22 12.51
C ILE A 232 5.90 4.88 12.22
N ASN A 233 4.92 4.81 11.31
CA ASN A 233 4.24 3.55 10.99
C ASN A 233 5.15 2.59 10.21
N ASP A 234 5.04 1.29 10.50
CA ASP A 234 5.71 0.23 9.73
C ASP A 234 5.39 0.45 8.25
N PHE A 235 6.43 0.51 7.42
CA PHE A 235 6.33 0.66 5.97
C PHE A 235 5.27 -0.28 5.38
N LEU A 236 5.17 -1.49 5.95
CA LEU A 236 4.23 -2.52 5.57
C LEU A 236 2.77 -2.10 5.79
N ASP A 237 2.46 -1.52 6.95
CA ASP A 237 1.10 -1.07 7.27
C ASP A 237 0.65 0.01 6.30
N LYS A 238 1.54 0.96 5.97
CA LYS A 238 1.24 1.99 4.98
C LYS A 238 0.98 1.42 3.60
N PHE A 239 1.79 0.45 3.18
CA PHE A 239 1.61 -0.19 1.88
C PHE A 239 0.27 -0.93 1.84
N GLN A 240 -0.07 -1.70 2.88
CA GLN A 240 -1.35 -2.42 2.97
C GLN A 240 -2.55 -1.46 2.98
N LEU A 241 -2.49 -0.38 3.78
CA LEU A 241 -3.51 0.67 3.78
C LEU A 241 -3.66 1.31 2.41
N SER A 242 -2.53 1.53 1.70
CA SER A 242 -2.56 2.10 0.35
C SER A 242 -3.27 1.24 -0.67
N LEU A 243 -3.15 -0.09 -0.55
CA LEU A 243 -3.85 -1.03 -1.43
C LEU A 243 -5.33 -1.15 -1.04
N LYS A 244 -5.60 -1.35 0.26
CA LYS A 244 -6.95 -1.55 0.80
C LYS A 244 -7.87 -0.37 0.48
N TYR A 245 -7.39 0.85 0.66
CA TYR A 245 -8.17 2.08 0.47
C TYR A 245 -7.81 2.84 -0.83
N LYS A 246 -7.09 2.19 -1.76
CA LYS A 246 -6.75 2.73 -3.09
C LYS A 246 -6.07 4.10 -3.04
N LEU A 247 -5.10 4.26 -2.14
CA LEU A 247 -4.31 5.48 -1.94
C LEU A 247 -3.11 5.50 -2.91
N ASP A 248 -3.33 5.95 -4.14
CA ASP A 248 -2.35 5.83 -5.23
C ASP A 248 -1.03 6.60 -4.99
N ASN A 249 -1.07 7.76 -4.34
CA ASN A 249 0.14 8.53 -4.05
C ASN A 249 0.96 7.85 -2.95
N LEU A 250 0.28 7.33 -1.92
CA LEU A 250 0.94 6.55 -0.87
C LEU A 250 1.53 5.25 -1.44
N LYS A 251 0.81 4.53 -2.29
CA LYS A 251 1.30 3.31 -2.97
C LYS A 251 2.57 3.61 -3.76
N LYS A 252 2.56 4.66 -4.60
CA LYS A 252 3.73 5.09 -5.38
C LYS A 252 4.92 5.44 -4.48
N LYS A 253 4.66 6.17 -3.38
CA LYS A 253 5.69 6.52 -2.40
C LYS A 253 6.30 5.27 -1.78
N CYS A 254 5.47 4.36 -1.26
CA CYS A 254 5.93 3.09 -0.70
C CYS A 254 6.76 2.29 -1.71
N LEU A 255 6.27 2.13 -2.94
CA LEU A 255 7.02 1.44 -4.01
C LEU A 255 8.36 2.12 -4.32
N SER A 256 8.46 3.45 -4.24
CA SER A 256 9.72 4.18 -4.46
C SER A 256 10.74 3.97 -3.33
N GLU A 257 10.26 3.81 -2.10
CA GLU A 257 11.08 3.61 -0.89
C GLU A 257 11.52 2.15 -0.70
N MET A 258 10.86 1.20 -1.38
CA MET A 258 11.28 -0.22 -1.40
C MET A 258 12.73 -0.35 -1.89
N ASN A 259 13.51 -1.10 -1.12
CA ASN A 259 14.92 -1.33 -1.35
C ASN A 259 15.30 -2.78 -0.99
N LYS A 260 16.59 -3.12 -1.10
CA LYS A 260 17.08 -4.50 -0.89
C LYS A 260 16.86 -5.03 0.53
N ASN A 261 16.71 -4.13 1.51
CA ASN A 261 16.49 -4.48 2.92
C ASN A 261 15.00 -4.53 3.27
N THR A 262 14.10 -4.27 2.33
CA THR A 262 12.65 -4.40 2.55
C THR A 262 12.32 -5.86 2.85
N ASP A 263 11.55 -6.10 3.91
CA ASP A 263 11.02 -7.42 4.22
C ASP A 263 9.86 -7.75 3.26
N PHE A 264 10.21 -8.21 2.05
CA PHE A 264 9.23 -8.55 1.03
C PHE A 264 8.34 -9.73 1.41
N ALA A 265 8.81 -10.62 2.29
CA ALA A 265 7.98 -11.75 2.74
C ALA A 265 6.75 -11.24 3.49
N ARG A 266 6.90 -10.19 4.32
CA ARG A 266 5.77 -9.55 5.02
C ARG A 266 4.84 -8.75 4.10
N LEU A 267 5.26 -8.39 2.88
CA LEU A 267 4.38 -7.74 1.90
C LEU A 267 3.38 -8.71 1.26
N ALA A 268 3.68 -10.01 1.24
CA ALA A 268 2.79 -11.01 0.65
C ALA A 268 1.63 -11.34 1.63
N PRO A 269 0.37 -11.06 1.26
CA PRO A 269 -0.77 -11.36 2.13
C PRO A 269 -0.91 -12.87 2.34
N GLY A 270 -1.52 -13.27 3.45
CA GLY A 270 -1.84 -14.67 3.74
C GLY A 270 -2.67 -15.28 2.61
N ASN A 271 -3.74 -14.60 2.22
CA ASN A 271 -4.57 -14.92 1.06
C ASN A 271 -4.05 -14.20 -0.19
N CYS A 272 -3.59 -14.96 -1.18
CA CYS A 272 -3.05 -14.39 -2.43
C CYS A 272 -4.05 -13.55 -3.24
N ASN A 273 -5.36 -13.77 -3.04
CA ASN A 273 -6.42 -13.04 -3.75
C ASN A 273 -6.67 -11.62 -3.21
N GLU A 274 -6.03 -11.23 -2.10
CA GLU A 274 -6.12 -9.86 -1.59
C GLU A 274 -5.47 -8.85 -2.54
N TYR A 275 -4.51 -9.29 -3.35
CA TYR A 275 -3.88 -8.47 -4.38
C TYR A 275 -4.39 -8.84 -5.75
N SER A 276 -4.64 -7.81 -6.58
CA SER A 276 -4.93 -8.01 -7.99
C SER A 276 -3.69 -8.49 -8.73
N ALA A 277 -3.89 -9.07 -9.92
CA ALA A 277 -2.80 -9.53 -10.76
C ALA A 277 -1.82 -8.39 -11.12
N GLU A 278 -2.32 -7.17 -11.28
CA GLU A 278 -1.51 -5.96 -11.58
C GLU A 278 -0.60 -5.61 -10.41
N ILE A 279 -1.14 -5.61 -9.18
CA ILE A 279 -0.37 -5.34 -7.96
C ILE A 279 0.73 -6.37 -7.81
N TRP A 280 0.38 -7.64 -8.01
CA TRP A 280 1.34 -8.74 -7.98
C TRP A 280 2.46 -8.58 -9.00
N LYS A 281 2.11 -8.28 -10.27
CA LYS A 281 3.08 -8.03 -11.33
C LYS A 281 3.99 -6.84 -11.00
N GLU A 282 3.43 -5.76 -10.47
CA GLU A 282 4.18 -4.57 -10.07
C GLU A 282 5.18 -4.86 -8.94
N LEU A 283 4.74 -5.56 -7.89
CA LEU A 283 5.58 -6.01 -6.78
C LEU A 283 6.70 -6.93 -7.23
N TYR A 284 6.36 -7.90 -8.07
CA TYR A 284 7.31 -8.83 -8.65
C TYR A 284 8.40 -8.13 -9.47
N LEU A 285 8.01 -7.21 -10.37
CA LEU A 285 8.97 -6.43 -11.15
C LEU A 285 9.84 -5.54 -10.26
N LYS A 286 9.27 -4.96 -9.19
CA LYS A 286 10.03 -4.17 -8.22
C LYS A 286 11.06 -5.00 -7.48
N ALA A 287 10.67 -6.18 -7.00
CA ALA A 287 11.57 -7.14 -6.36
C ALA A 287 12.73 -7.54 -7.26
N LEU A 288 12.44 -7.91 -8.51
CA LEU A 288 13.47 -8.25 -9.50
C LEU A 288 14.49 -7.14 -9.73
N ASN A 289 14.03 -5.89 -9.85
CA ASN A 289 14.92 -4.74 -10.03
C ASN A 289 15.84 -4.48 -8.82
N LEU A 290 15.44 -4.95 -7.63
CA LEU A 290 16.18 -4.77 -6.38
C LEU A 290 17.12 -5.95 -6.09
N SER A 291 16.74 -7.18 -6.44
CA SER A 291 17.66 -8.32 -6.49
C SER A 291 18.76 -7.99 -7.50
N LYS A 292 20.04 -8.11 -7.11
CA LYS A 292 21.16 -7.70 -7.98
C LYS A 292 21.03 -8.39 -9.35
N ILE A 293 21.14 -7.63 -10.43
CA ILE A 293 21.39 -8.17 -11.76
C ILE A 293 22.77 -8.81 -11.70
N ASP A 294 22.83 -10.07 -11.30
CA ASP A 294 24.04 -10.84 -11.47
C ASP A 294 24.27 -10.98 -12.97
N LYS A 295 25.40 -10.42 -13.41
CA LYS A 295 25.96 -10.71 -14.71
C LYS A 295 25.96 -12.23 -14.88
N MET A 296 25.29 -12.74 -15.91
CA MET A 296 25.35 -14.16 -16.23
C MET A 296 26.81 -14.53 -16.52
N SER A 297 27.47 -15.20 -15.59
CA SER A 297 28.61 -16.06 -15.92
C SER A 297 28.05 -17.45 -16.16
N PHE A 298 27.98 -17.87 -17.42
CA PHE A 298 27.50 -19.19 -17.79
C PHE A 298 28.54 -20.25 -17.38
N ALA A 299 28.10 -21.27 -16.63
CA ALA A 299 28.90 -22.46 -16.38
C ALA A 299 28.81 -23.41 -17.59
N GLY A 300 29.64 -23.18 -18.61
CA GLY A 300 29.79 -24.05 -19.78
C GLY A 300 30.09 -23.29 -21.08
N GLU A 301 30.95 -23.85 -21.94
CA GLU A 301 31.32 -23.23 -23.23
C GLU A 301 30.16 -23.33 -24.24
N LYS A 302 29.51 -22.21 -24.55
CA LYS A 302 28.43 -22.12 -25.55
C LYS A 302 28.99 -21.99 -26.96
N LYS A 303 29.25 -23.13 -27.62
CA LYS A 303 29.82 -23.19 -28.97
C LYS A 303 28.96 -24.02 -29.91
N PHE A 304 28.72 -23.54 -31.12
CA PHE A 304 27.96 -24.26 -32.16
C PHE A 304 28.54 -24.02 -33.55
N VAL A 305 28.13 -24.84 -34.53
CA VAL A 305 28.56 -24.72 -35.93
C VAL A 305 27.35 -24.55 -36.84
N LEU A 306 27.27 -23.42 -37.54
CA LEU A 306 26.30 -23.19 -38.62
C LEU A 306 26.94 -23.59 -39.94
N LYS A 307 26.54 -24.74 -40.48
CA LYS A 307 27.00 -25.23 -41.80
C LYS A 307 25.89 -25.13 -42.84
N GLU A 308 26.16 -24.47 -43.96
CA GLU A 308 25.24 -24.34 -45.11
C GLU A 308 25.93 -24.73 -46.42
N VAL A 309 25.14 -25.22 -47.38
CA VAL A 309 25.60 -25.56 -48.72
C VAL A 309 24.81 -24.74 -49.74
N PHE A 310 25.47 -23.76 -50.34
CA PHE A 310 24.89 -22.89 -51.36
C PHE A 310 25.16 -23.48 -52.75
N LYS A 311 24.09 -23.96 -53.40
CA LYS A 311 24.20 -24.64 -54.69
C LYS A 311 24.30 -23.66 -55.86
N ASN A 312 25.11 -23.99 -56.86
CA ASN A 312 25.25 -23.23 -58.13
C ASN A 312 25.44 -21.72 -57.93
N ILE A 313 26.33 -21.32 -57.02
CA ILE A 313 26.39 -19.93 -56.55
C ILE A 313 26.76 -18.92 -57.65
N LYS A 314 27.45 -19.38 -58.71
CA LYS A 314 27.76 -18.58 -59.91
C LYS A 314 26.52 -18.20 -60.74
N ASN A 315 25.46 -18.99 -60.65
CA ASN A 315 24.21 -18.80 -61.38
C ASN A 315 23.04 -18.37 -60.47
N ALA A 316 23.30 -18.20 -59.17
CA ALA A 316 22.30 -17.71 -58.22
C ALA A 316 22.03 -16.21 -58.46
N GLY A 317 20.81 -15.74 -58.13
CA GLY A 317 20.45 -14.32 -58.20
C GLY A 317 21.29 -13.44 -57.26
N LEU A 318 20.93 -12.15 -57.10
CA LEU A 318 21.70 -11.17 -56.31
C LEU A 318 22.07 -11.64 -54.88
N THR A 319 21.25 -12.50 -54.27
CA THR A 319 21.48 -13.04 -52.92
C THR A 319 20.97 -14.49 -52.83
N SER A 320 21.75 -15.37 -52.21
CA SER A 320 21.30 -16.69 -51.77
C SER A 320 21.34 -16.75 -50.24
N SER A 321 20.31 -17.31 -49.63
CA SER A 321 20.17 -17.36 -48.16
C SER A 321 19.92 -18.78 -47.70
N GLY A 322 20.58 -19.20 -46.62
CA GLY A 322 20.33 -20.48 -45.97
C GLY A 322 19.06 -20.46 -45.13
N ASP A 323 18.75 -21.62 -44.57
CA ASP A 323 17.65 -21.77 -43.61
C ASP A 323 17.96 -21.03 -42.29
N ILE A 324 16.89 -20.65 -41.59
CA ILE A 324 17.03 -20.10 -40.23
C ILE A 324 17.37 -21.26 -39.29
N LYS A 325 18.47 -21.11 -38.54
CA LYS A 325 18.89 -22.05 -37.51
C LYS A 325 18.80 -21.37 -36.15
N GLU A 326 18.27 -22.07 -35.15
CA GLU A 326 17.99 -21.48 -33.83
C GLU A 326 18.76 -22.15 -32.66
N PRO A 327 20.10 -22.37 -32.75
CA PRO A 327 20.89 -22.82 -31.62
C PRO A 327 20.80 -21.83 -30.46
N PHE A 328 20.64 -22.35 -29.24
CA PHE A 328 20.49 -21.56 -28.04
C PHE A 328 19.31 -20.55 -28.10
N GLY A 329 18.26 -20.85 -28.88
CA GLY A 329 17.08 -19.99 -28.99
C GLY A 329 17.30 -18.68 -29.75
N ILE A 330 18.44 -18.50 -30.40
CA ILE A 330 18.77 -17.28 -31.16
C ILE A 330 18.63 -17.62 -32.65
N PRO A 331 17.77 -16.94 -33.42
CA PRO A 331 17.61 -17.28 -34.83
C PRO A 331 18.72 -16.64 -35.65
N TRP A 332 19.54 -17.47 -36.29
CA TRP A 332 20.64 -17.08 -37.14
C TRP A 332 20.30 -17.40 -38.60
N LYS A 333 20.69 -16.51 -39.50
CA LYS A 333 20.55 -16.72 -40.93
C LYS A 333 21.82 -16.34 -41.67
N LEU A 334 22.31 -17.26 -42.48
CA LEU A 334 23.52 -17.07 -43.28
C LEU A 334 23.14 -16.70 -44.71
N HIS A 335 23.82 -15.68 -45.25
CA HIS A 335 23.56 -15.16 -46.58
C HIS A 335 24.85 -15.06 -47.38
N VAL A 336 24.73 -15.25 -48.69
CA VAL A 336 25.78 -15.00 -49.67
C VAL A 336 25.26 -14.05 -50.75
N LEU A 337 25.97 -12.94 -50.95
CA LEU A 337 25.70 -11.96 -52.00
C LEU A 337 26.56 -12.25 -53.23
N TYR A 338 26.03 -11.94 -54.41
CA TYR A 338 26.79 -11.97 -55.65
C TYR A 338 27.98 -11.01 -55.54
N GLY A 339 29.21 -11.51 -55.74
CA GLY A 339 30.43 -10.69 -55.65
C GLY A 339 31.26 -10.86 -54.39
N ASN A 340 31.34 -12.08 -53.84
CA ASN A 340 32.30 -12.51 -52.81
C ASN A 340 31.99 -12.08 -51.37
N THR A 341 30.73 -11.76 -51.04
CA THR A 341 30.36 -11.28 -49.70
C THR A 341 29.45 -12.25 -48.96
N LEU A 342 29.86 -12.67 -47.77
CA LEU A 342 29.08 -13.49 -46.83
C LEU A 342 28.59 -12.59 -45.69
N TYR A 343 27.36 -12.77 -45.21
CA TYR A 343 26.96 -12.16 -43.96
C TYR A 343 26.12 -13.09 -43.08
N LEU A 344 26.40 -13.03 -41.79
CA LEU A 344 25.58 -13.69 -40.76
C LEU A 344 24.65 -12.64 -40.16
N GLU A 345 23.36 -12.95 -40.15
CA GLU A 345 22.31 -12.15 -39.55
C GLU A 345 21.81 -12.82 -38.27
N CYS A 346 21.71 -12.04 -37.19
CA CYS A 346 21.07 -12.40 -35.95
C CYS A 346 19.65 -11.80 -35.94
N LEU A 347 18.64 -12.64 -36.12
CA LEU A 347 17.23 -12.27 -36.28
C LEU A 347 16.52 -12.26 -34.91
N HIS A 348 16.71 -11.23 -34.09
CA HIS A 348 15.95 -11.11 -32.83
C HIS A 348 14.70 -10.21 -32.98
N SER A 349 13.63 -10.52 -32.25
CA SER A 349 12.32 -9.83 -32.36
C SER A 349 12.31 -8.50 -31.60
N GLU A 350 11.78 -7.45 -32.25
CA GLU A 350 11.71 -6.05 -31.77
C GLU A 350 10.81 -5.78 -30.54
N LYS A 351 10.25 -6.80 -29.89
CA LYS A 351 9.20 -6.60 -28.88
C LYS A 351 9.66 -6.55 -27.42
N LEU A 352 10.96 -6.65 -27.14
CA LEU A 352 11.51 -6.51 -25.78
C LEU A 352 12.65 -5.47 -25.76
N ASN A 353 12.74 -4.72 -24.65
CA ASN A 353 13.78 -3.73 -24.35
C ASN A 353 15.21 -4.23 -24.65
N SER A 354 16.13 -3.30 -24.91
CA SER A 354 17.58 -3.46 -25.16
C SER A 354 18.14 -4.89 -24.99
N TRP A 355 18.46 -5.56 -26.09
CA TRP A 355 19.11 -6.88 -26.11
C TRP A 355 20.51 -6.79 -26.72
N PHE A 356 21.39 -7.73 -26.35
CA PHE A 356 22.64 -7.96 -27.08
C PHE A 356 23.10 -9.43 -27.01
N VAL A 357 23.88 -9.87 -28.00
CA VAL A 357 24.72 -11.07 -27.92
C VAL A 357 26.10 -10.76 -28.46
N GLU A 358 27.12 -11.06 -27.66
CA GLU A 358 28.52 -10.96 -28.01
C GLU A 358 29.07 -12.35 -28.33
N VAL A 359 29.62 -12.50 -29.53
CA VAL A 359 30.08 -13.78 -30.05
C VAL A 359 31.45 -13.65 -30.70
N ASP A 360 32.24 -14.72 -30.60
CA ASP A 360 33.37 -14.96 -31.49
C ASP A 360 32.92 -15.84 -32.65
N ILE A 361 33.15 -15.40 -33.88
CA ILE A 361 32.77 -16.12 -35.09
C ILE A 361 34.02 -16.46 -35.89
N GLU A 362 34.20 -17.74 -36.19
CA GLU A 362 35.24 -18.27 -37.06
C GLU A 362 34.61 -18.74 -38.39
N LEU A 363 35.05 -18.16 -39.51
CA LEU A 363 34.60 -18.52 -40.86
C LEU A 363 35.50 -19.59 -41.49
N ARG A 364 34.87 -20.64 -42.01
CA ARG A 364 35.48 -21.77 -42.73
C ARG A 364 34.74 -22.03 -44.06
N LEU A 365 35.49 -22.28 -45.14
CA LEU A 365 34.97 -22.56 -46.48
C LEU A 365 35.56 -23.86 -47.05
N GLY A 366 34.80 -24.60 -47.88
CA GLY A 366 35.29 -25.79 -48.61
C GLY A 366 35.10 -27.15 -47.90
N ASN A 367 35.73 -28.23 -48.38
CA ASN A 367 35.41 -29.62 -47.99
C ASN A 367 36.40 -30.39 -47.09
N GLU A 368 37.63 -29.94 -46.82
CA GLU A 368 38.55 -30.74 -45.99
C GLU A 368 39.39 -29.87 -45.04
N LYS A 369 39.07 -29.96 -43.74
CA LYS A 369 39.83 -29.47 -42.57
C LYS A 369 40.19 -27.97 -42.56
N ASP A 370 39.23 -27.17 -42.05
CA ASP A 370 39.44 -25.94 -41.27
C ASP A 370 40.61 -25.03 -41.68
N VAL A 371 40.60 -24.46 -42.89
CA VAL A 371 41.33 -23.20 -43.10
C VAL A 371 40.51 -22.12 -42.39
N LYS A 372 40.96 -21.72 -41.20
CA LYS A 372 40.46 -20.55 -40.48
C LYS A 372 40.74 -19.32 -41.35
N LEU A 373 39.72 -18.81 -42.04
CA LEU A 373 39.90 -17.72 -42.98
C LEU A 373 39.86 -16.37 -42.28
N LYS A 374 38.89 -16.19 -41.36
CA LYS A 374 38.69 -14.97 -40.58
C LYS A 374 38.05 -15.27 -39.24
N GLU A 375 38.44 -14.52 -38.23
CA GLU A 375 37.82 -14.51 -36.90
C GLU A 375 37.40 -13.09 -36.56
N LYS A 376 36.21 -12.93 -35.97
CA LYS A 376 35.71 -11.64 -35.49
C LYS A 376 34.95 -11.82 -34.18
N THR A 377 35.23 -10.97 -33.20
CA THR A 377 34.39 -10.76 -32.03
C THR A 377 33.36 -9.68 -32.34
N ILE A 378 32.08 -9.98 -32.14
CA ILE A 378 30.98 -9.12 -32.58
C ILE A 378 29.90 -9.09 -31.53
N LYS A 379 29.43 -7.88 -31.23
CA LYS A 379 28.29 -7.62 -30.36
C LYS A 379 27.08 -7.23 -31.21
N PHE A 380 26.17 -8.18 -31.41
CA PHE A 380 24.86 -7.91 -31.99
C PHE A 380 23.97 -7.26 -30.94
N ALA A 381 23.19 -6.23 -31.30
CA ALA A 381 22.35 -5.52 -30.34
C ALA A 381 21.17 -4.82 -31.01
N SER A 382 20.13 -4.53 -30.23
CA SER A 382 18.89 -3.89 -30.69
C SER A 382 19.07 -2.52 -31.33
N SER A 383 20.12 -1.77 -30.96
CA SER A 383 20.30 -0.39 -31.39
C SER A 383 21.11 -0.22 -32.67
N ASN A 384 22.07 -1.11 -32.96
CA ASN A 384 23.13 -0.78 -33.94
C ASN A 384 23.60 -1.91 -34.88
N LEU A 385 23.54 -3.20 -34.51
CA LEU A 385 24.13 -4.26 -35.35
C LEU A 385 23.35 -5.58 -35.29
N THR A 386 22.69 -5.94 -36.38
CA THR A 386 22.03 -7.25 -36.55
C THR A 386 22.73 -8.15 -37.57
N LYS A 387 23.73 -7.62 -38.29
CA LYS A 387 24.45 -8.34 -39.36
C LYS A 387 25.96 -8.13 -39.24
N VAL A 388 26.73 -9.19 -39.50
CA VAL A 388 28.18 -9.12 -39.71
C VAL A 388 28.51 -9.52 -41.14
N VAL A 389 29.37 -8.74 -41.78
CA VAL A 389 29.91 -9.04 -43.11
C VAL A 389 31.30 -9.67 -43.04
N PHE A 390 31.50 -10.72 -43.84
CA PHE A 390 32.78 -11.33 -44.17
C PHE A 390 33.00 -11.19 -45.68
N GLU A 391 33.89 -10.28 -46.08
CA GLU A 391 34.29 -10.11 -47.47
C GLU A 391 35.39 -11.12 -47.82
N MET A 392 35.26 -11.82 -48.94
CA MET A 392 36.34 -12.62 -49.50
C MET A 392 37.14 -11.78 -50.50
N GLU A 393 38.41 -12.12 -50.71
CA GLU A 393 39.23 -11.42 -51.70
C GLU A 393 38.64 -11.57 -53.11
N LYS A 394 38.83 -10.54 -53.93
CA LYS A 394 38.30 -10.51 -55.30
C LYS A 394 38.95 -11.65 -56.09
N ASN A 395 38.12 -12.53 -56.65
CA ASN A 395 38.48 -13.75 -57.41
C ASN A 395 38.82 -15.02 -56.62
N ASP A 396 38.66 -15.04 -55.30
CA ASP A 396 38.97 -16.22 -54.48
C ASP A 396 37.85 -17.26 -54.37
N LEU A 397 36.63 -16.91 -54.79
CA LEU A 397 35.45 -17.78 -54.69
C LEU A 397 35.69 -19.15 -55.33
N ASP A 398 36.34 -19.19 -56.49
CA ASP A 398 36.59 -20.41 -57.27
C ASP A 398 37.47 -21.42 -56.53
N LYS A 399 38.32 -20.96 -55.60
CA LYS A 399 39.16 -21.82 -54.77
C LYS A 399 38.37 -22.67 -53.78
N TYR A 400 37.16 -22.23 -53.43
CA TYR A 400 36.35 -22.83 -52.37
C TYR A 400 35.10 -23.56 -52.89
N LEU A 401 34.88 -23.57 -54.21
CA LEU A 401 33.76 -24.27 -54.83
C LEU A 401 34.06 -25.75 -54.99
N ILE A 402 33.11 -26.60 -54.60
CA ILE A 402 33.14 -28.05 -54.83
C ILE A 402 31.92 -28.41 -55.68
N ASP A 403 32.17 -28.92 -56.88
CA ASP A 403 31.13 -29.26 -57.87
C ASP A 403 30.13 -28.11 -58.10
N GLY A 404 30.64 -26.87 -58.13
CA GLY A 404 29.84 -25.66 -58.32
C GLY A 404 29.10 -25.15 -57.07
N ASN A 405 29.25 -25.82 -55.93
CA ASN A 405 28.61 -25.47 -54.66
C ASN A 405 29.60 -24.82 -53.70
N LEU A 406 29.14 -23.83 -52.92
CA LEU A 406 29.91 -23.23 -51.85
C LEU A 406 29.44 -23.81 -50.51
N ILE A 407 30.36 -24.43 -49.77
CA ILE A 407 30.11 -24.89 -48.41
C ILE A 407 30.65 -23.85 -47.44
N VAL A 408 29.78 -23.33 -46.58
CA VAL A 408 30.13 -22.32 -45.58
C VAL A 408 29.87 -22.89 -44.19
N ALA A 409 30.87 -22.83 -43.32
CA ALA A 409 30.73 -23.17 -41.91
C ALA A 409 31.17 -22.00 -41.02
N LEU A 410 30.30 -21.59 -40.11
CA LEU A 410 30.61 -20.62 -39.07
C LEU A 410 30.65 -21.33 -37.72
N VAL A 411 31.81 -21.30 -37.07
CA VAL A 411 31.92 -21.73 -35.67
C VAL A 411 31.66 -20.50 -34.82
N VAL A 412 30.57 -20.54 -34.05
CA VAL A 412 30.13 -19.41 -33.24
C VAL A 412 30.27 -19.79 -31.77
N LYS A 413 30.98 -18.96 -31.02
CA LYS A 413 31.12 -19.05 -29.56
C LYS A 413 30.42 -17.85 -28.93
N ILE A 414 29.48 -18.10 -28.03
CA ILE A 414 28.78 -17.04 -27.30
C ILE A 414 29.60 -16.68 -26.07
N ASN A 415 30.04 -15.41 -26.02
CA ASN A 415 30.83 -14.86 -24.94
C ASN A 415 29.92 -14.26 -23.86
N GLU A 416 28.93 -13.46 -24.28
CA GLU A 416 28.00 -12.77 -23.38
C GLU A 416 26.65 -12.55 -24.06
N SER A 417 25.54 -12.52 -23.32
CA SER A 417 24.21 -12.22 -23.88
C SER A 417 23.30 -11.55 -22.85
N MET A 418 22.40 -10.69 -23.30
CA MET A 418 21.37 -10.06 -22.47
C MET A 418 20.06 -9.91 -23.26
N GLY A 419 18.92 -10.18 -22.62
CA GLY A 419 17.60 -9.91 -23.18
C GLY A 419 17.12 -10.87 -24.28
N ILE A 420 17.77 -12.03 -24.44
CA ILE A 420 17.46 -13.01 -25.48
C ILE A 420 16.73 -14.21 -24.86
N ARG A 421 15.51 -14.50 -25.34
CA ARG A 421 14.71 -15.66 -24.93
C ARG A 421 15.35 -16.96 -25.42
N TYR A 422 15.85 -17.80 -24.52
CA TYR A 422 16.29 -19.15 -24.86
C TYR A 422 15.05 -20.04 -25.03
N ARG A 423 14.67 -20.36 -26.27
CA ARG A 423 13.55 -21.28 -26.58
C ARG A 423 13.84 -22.76 -26.31
N GLU A 424 14.87 -23.10 -25.53
CA GLU A 424 15.13 -24.49 -25.19
C GLU A 424 14.16 -24.97 -24.09
N HIS A 425 13.15 -25.74 -24.53
CA HIS A 425 12.48 -26.79 -23.75
C HIS A 425 11.89 -26.44 -22.37
N LEU A 426 11.10 -25.37 -22.29
CA LEU A 426 10.00 -25.33 -21.33
C LEU A 426 8.76 -26.04 -21.91
N ASP A 427 8.93 -27.29 -22.39
CA ASP A 427 7.81 -28.20 -22.68
C ASP A 427 7.37 -28.83 -21.35
N PHE A 428 6.65 -28.05 -20.55
CA PHE A 428 6.14 -28.45 -19.23
C PHE A 428 5.10 -29.58 -19.31
N GLY A 429 4.79 -30.13 -20.49
CA GLY A 429 3.76 -31.15 -20.69
C GLY A 429 4.15 -32.60 -20.37
N LYS A 430 5.43 -32.91 -20.11
CA LYS A 430 5.90 -34.32 -20.09
C LYS A 430 6.20 -34.95 -18.73
N ASN A 431 6.35 -34.18 -17.65
CA ASN A 431 6.61 -34.75 -16.33
C ASN A 431 5.33 -34.81 -15.48
N LYS A 432 4.60 -35.92 -15.60
CA LYS A 432 3.61 -36.35 -14.60
C LYS A 432 4.37 -36.83 -13.37
N LEU A 433 4.58 -35.98 -12.35
CA LEU A 433 4.83 -36.40 -10.97
C LEU A 433 4.63 -35.22 -10.00
N SER A 434 3.66 -35.41 -9.09
CA SER A 434 3.30 -34.65 -7.88
C SER A 434 2.70 -33.22 -8.02
N ASP A 435 1.38 -33.19 -7.77
CA ASP A 435 0.54 -32.31 -6.96
C ASP A 435 0.71 -30.76 -7.06
N VAL A 436 -0.38 -30.14 -7.51
CA VAL A 436 -0.59 -28.71 -7.83
C VAL A 436 -0.09 -28.28 -9.21
N ILE A 437 -1.02 -28.34 -10.17
CA ILE A 437 -0.91 -27.73 -11.49
C ILE A 437 -1.43 -26.30 -11.37
N LEU A 438 -0.53 -25.32 -11.51
CA LEU A 438 -0.89 -23.92 -11.66
C LEU A 438 -1.17 -23.67 -13.15
N ILE A 439 -2.38 -23.23 -13.49
CA ILE A 439 -2.76 -22.94 -14.88
C ILE A 439 -2.61 -21.45 -15.12
N ALA A 440 -1.88 -21.09 -16.17
CA ALA A 440 -1.67 -19.71 -16.56
C ALA A 440 -1.86 -19.58 -18.09
N GLY A 441 -3.02 -19.04 -18.49
CA GLY A 441 -3.52 -19.14 -19.86
C GLY A 441 -3.62 -20.59 -20.33
N ASP A 442 -3.06 -20.89 -21.50
CA ASP A 442 -3.00 -22.26 -22.07
C ASP A 442 -1.88 -23.13 -21.47
N ARG A 443 -1.10 -22.61 -20.52
CA ARG A 443 0.10 -23.27 -19.98
C ARG A 443 -0.14 -23.84 -18.59
N LYS A 444 0.45 -25.01 -18.33
CA LYS A 444 0.43 -25.68 -17.03
C LYS A 444 1.82 -25.60 -16.41
N PHE A 445 1.89 -25.11 -15.17
CA PHE A 445 3.11 -25.01 -14.37
C PHE A 445 3.00 -25.97 -13.18
N TYR A 446 4.05 -26.73 -12.89
CA TYR A 446 4.10 -27.55 -11.68
C TYR A 446 4.84 -26.78 -10.58
N LYS A 447 4.34 -26.81 -9.35
CA LYS A 447 4.98 -26.14 -8.20
C LYS A 447 6.46 -26.54 -8.04
N LYS A 448 6.80 -27.79 -8.36
CA LYS A 448 8.18 -28.29 -8.40
C LYS A 448 9.06 -27.58 -9.44
N CYS A 449 8.52 -27.20 -10.60
CA CYS A 449 9.27 -26.46 -11.63
C CYS A 449 9.62 -25.03 -11.19
N LEU A 450 8.77 -24.37 -10.39
CA LEU A 450 9.11 -23.07 -9.80
C LEU A 450 10.25 -23.18 -8.77
N SER A 451 10.35 -24.31 -8.08
CA SER A 451 11.44 -24.58 -7.13
C SER A 451 12.80 -24.76 -7.82
N GLU A 452 12.79 -25.22 -9.08
CA GLU A 452 13.98 -25.46 -9.92
C GLU A 452 14.54 -24.19 -10.57
N LEU A 453 13.80 -23.07 -10.54
CA LEU A 453 14.31 -21.76 -10.97
C LEU A 453 15.44 -21.33 -10.03
N LYS A 454 16.66 -21.24 -10.57
CA LYS A 454 17.88 -20.95 -9.81
C LYS A 454 18.39 -19.54 -10.03
N THR A 455 18.00 -18.91 -11.13
CA THR A 455 18.54 -17.59 -11.50
C THR A 455 17.43 -16.55 -11.64
N THR A 456 17.77 -15.30 -11.32
CA THR A 456 16.89 -14.13 -11.52
C THR A 456 16.47 -13.95 -12.99
N ALA A 457 17.27 -14.44 -13.95
CA ALA A 457 16.96 -14.42 -15.37
C ALA A 457 15.83 -15.40 -15.73
N GLU A 458 15.90 -16.66 -15.26
CA GLU A 458 14.85 -17.66 -15.46
C GLU A 458 13.52 -17.20 -14.84
N ILE A 459 13.59 -16.54 -13.68
CA ILE A 459 12.41 -15.98 -13.01
C ILE A 459 11.83 -14.85 -13.88
N ARG A 460 12.66 -13.92 -14.38
CA ARG A 460 12.21 -12.79 -15.25
C ARG A 460 11.55 -13.23 -16.55
N GLU A 461 11.97 -14.35 -17.14
CA GLU A 461 11.39 -14.87 -18.40
C GLU A 461 9.94 -15.35 -18.26
N LEU A 462 9.48 -15.58 -17.03
CA LEU A 462 8.11 -16.01 -16.75
C LEU A 462 7.10 -14.88 -16.76
N VAL A 463 7.50 -13.60 -16.79
CA VAL A 463 6.53 -12.49 -16.70
C VAL A 463 5.63 -12.44 -17.92
N PRO A 464 4.30 -12.63 -17.76
CA PRO A 464 3.37 -12.52 -18.88
C PRO A 464 3.20 -11.06 -19.31
N GLU A 465 2.86 -10.86 -20.58
CA GLU A 465 2.51 -9.54 -21.11
C GLU A 465 1.24 -9.01 -20.42
N ASN A 466 0.22 -9.85 -20.26
CA ASN A 466 -0.99 -9.54 -19.50
C ASN A 466 -0.85 -10.08 -18.07
N ALA A 467 -1.11 -9.23 -17.06
CA ALA A 467 -1.00 -9.64 -15.66
C ALA A 467 -1.95 -10.80 -15.31
N HIS A 468 -3.12 -10.84 -15.93
CA HIS A 468 -4.16 -11.84 -15.69
C HIS A 468 -3.85 -13.22 -16.27
N ASP A 469 -2.80 -13.36 -17.08
CA ASP A 469 -2.39 -14.68 -17.56
C ASP A 469 -1.95 -15.56 -16.40
N PHE A 470 -1.54 -14.96 -15.27
CA PHE A 470 -1.13 -15.64 -14.05
C PHE A 470 -2.16 -15.49 -12.93
N GLY A 471 -2.46 -16.62 -12.27
CA GLY A 471 -3.22 -16.64 -11.04
C GLY A 471 -2.49 -15.94 -9.88
N PRO A 472 -3.21 -15.40 -8.88
CA PRO A 472 -2.59 -14.73 -7.73
C PRO A 472 -1.63 -15.63 -6.92
N ASP A 473 -1.87 -16.94 -6.92
CA ASP A 473 -1.01 -17.96 -6.31
C ASP A 473 0.33 -18.12 -7.02
N VAL A 474 0.32 -18.15 -8.36
CA VAL A 474 1.54 -18.13 -9.19
C VAL A 474 2.35 -16.87 -8.92
N TRP A 475 1.67 -15.73 -8.93
CA TRP A 475 2.29 -14.44 -8.69
C TRP A 475 2.95 -14.34 -7.31
N LYS A 476 2.26 -14.80 -6.26
CA LYS A 476 2.78 -14.83 -4.90
C LYS A 476 4.06 -15.66 -4.80
N GLU A 477 4.07 -16.86 -5.37
CA GLU A 477 5.24 -17.75 -5.36
C GLU A 477 6.42 -17.12 -6.13
N LEU A 478 6.17 -16.53 -7.31
CA LEU A 478 7.19 -15.83 -8.08
C LEU A 478 7.77 -14.62 -7.33
N PHE A 479 6.92 -13.83 -6.68
CA PHE A 479 7.34 -12.69 -5.87
C PHE A 479 8.24 -13.13 -4.71
N LEU A 480 7.82 -14.12 -3.93
CA LEU A 480 8.61 -14.64 -2.81
C LEU A 480 9.96 -15.22 -3.27
N LYS A 481 9.98 -15.90 -4.42
CA LYS A 481 11.21 -16.44 -5.01
C LYS A 481 12.16 -15.33 -5.46
N ALA A 482 11.65 -14.26 -6.08
CA ALA A 482 12.44 -13.10 -6.50
C ALA A 482 13.10 -12.35 -5.34
N THR A 483 12.54 -12.48 -4.13
CA THR A 483 13.00 -11.77 -2.93
C THR A 483 13.79 -12.66 -1.95
N SER A 484 13.88 -13.95 -2.23
CA SER A 484 14.65 -14.89 -1.42
C SER A 484 16.16 -14.70 -1.66
N PRO A 485 17.02 -14.75 -0.64
CA PRO A 485 18.46 -14.80 -0.84
C PRO A 485 18.82 -16.03 -1.69
N GLN A 486 19.43 -15.82 -2.86
CA GLN A 486 19.96 -16.89 -3.71
C GLN A 486 21.34 -17.34 -3.25
#